data_AF-A0AAV0V6Z1-F1
#
_entry.id   AF-A0AAV0V6Z1-F1
#
_cell.length_a   1.000
_cell.length_b   1.000
_cell.length_c   1.000
_cell.angle_alpha   90.00
_cell.angle_beta   90.00
_cell.angle_gamma   90.00
#
_symmetry.space_group_name_H-M   'P 1'
#
loop_
_entity.id
_entity.type
_entity.pdbx_description
1 polymer ?
#
loop_
_entity_poly.entity_id
_entity_poly.type
_entity_poly.pdbx_seq_one_letter_code
_entity_poly.pdbx_strand_id
1 'polypeptide(L)'
;MWKLLEQVTENAPVNTSSYVNFVYEKAQTLVTAVQDEASTLLSSAMGSARSGPVDEILYEEVAQYQQFLSFFSVEEHTHEITRAVEEDADIRELHDAMVPLELSYNEFWCRYFFRQQQAEQHEHARQKQTMMDNNKAQEDNSDEDSSKEDALDGDYEHRLQYKQPRQEKVDSDEQEGPWLLGSSKDLERCAVTQWRQKVRDLHHQIQEIKQNYDEKGQKAMQEWEEKLHTLCDAYETKMAAATIQIREALVAGYDEGVCESQAVIESVREKAEEDMTRLRSEICEGAFDALVHKRAMLTTEKDELQRNLTNARQQIVELEKQRRSSTEIAGGAAFAELTKEKDLWRVRALKMKKLKDLVQTKLTTLRQQRNLDAAAGYDSFATSTSFANLDNHSKLQTCVNELQTQLANALAGSEARACEAYEKGFETGKTDAEQWVKHERDQAYQEGYKKAQLDAKSEMEVLKAEIRRFCAFRESGVHCADHIDGNAEGPLDNSLDKISLAEGSALCSPTSSVSIFTDNGKSDSSCSEFPKSTDDWGEW
;
A
#
# COMPACT_ATOMS: atom_id res chain seq x y z
N MET A 1 -25.26 34.45 -35.98
CA MET A 1 -24.05 35.23 -36.29
C MET A 1 -22.99 34.44 -37.07
N TRP A 2 -22.57 33.24 -36.64
CA TRP A 2 -21.55 32.45 -37.36
C TRP A 2 -21.93 32.14 -38.82
N LYS A 3 -23.16 31.67 -39.07
CA LYS A 3 -23.69 31.46 -40.44
C LYS A 3 -23.81 32.74 -41.28
N LEU A 4 -23.95 33.89 -40.63
CA LEU A 4 -24.05 35.21 -41.28
C LEU A 4 -22.65 35.74 -41.62
N LEU A 5 -21.66 35.49 -40.75
CA LEU A 5 -20.24 35.66 -41.04
C LEU A 5 -19.80 34.73 -42.19
N GLU A 6 -20.24 33.48 -42.18
CA GLU A 6 -19.95 32.46 -43.20
C GLU A 6 -20.54 32.85 -44.57
N GLN A 7 -21.79 33.31 -44.61
CA GLN A 7 -22.42 33.84 -45.82
C GLN A 7 -21.79 35.15 -46.33
N VAL A 8 -21.30 36.01 -45.44
CA VAL A 8 -20.61 37.25 -45.84
C VAL A 8 -19.19 36.94 -46.34
N THR A 9 -18.52 35.92 -45.81
CA THR A 9 -17.22 35.46 -46.31
C THR A 9 -17.32 34.75 -47.66
N GLU A 10 -18.40 34.02 -47.95
CA GLU A 10 -18.60 33.36 -49.25
C GLU A 10 -18.92 34.34 -50.39
N ASN A 11 -19.45 35.54 -50.09
CA ASN A 11 -19.86 36.53 -51.09
C ASN A 11 -18.89 37.71 -51.24
N ALA A 12 -17.78 37.74 -50.50
CA ALA A 12 -16.83 38.84 -50.56
C ALA A 12 -15.86 38.71 -51.76
N PRO A 13 -15.65 39.77 -52.57
CA PRO A 13 -14.74 39.72 -53.71
C PRO A 13 -13.30 39.50 -53.24
N VAL A 14 -12.55 38.68 -53.98
CA VAL A 14 -11.20 38.10 -53.74
C VAL A 14 -10.12 39.08 -53.21
N ASN A 15 -10.37 40.39 -53.19
CA ASN A 15 -9.46 41.40 -52.63
C ASN A 15 -9.68 41.75 -51.13
N THR A 16 -10.63 41.11 -50.42
CA THR A 16 -10.84 41.35 -48.97
C THR A 16 -10.12 40.35 -48.06
N SER A 17 -9.36 39.41 -48.61
CA SER A 17 -8.64 38.37 -47.86
C SER A 17 -7.70 38.93 -46.78
N SER A 18 -7.07 40.09 -47.01
CA SER A 18 -6.19 40.70 -45.99
C SER A 18 -6.97 41.23 -44.79
N TYR A 19 -8.19 41.73 -44.99
CA TYR A 19 -9.03 42.23 -43.90
C TYR A 19 -9.62 41.08 -43.09
N VAL A 20 -10.03 39.99 -43.75
CA VAL A 20 -10.51 38.78 -43.08
C VAL A 20 -9.39 38.14 -42.25
N ASN A 21 -8.16 38.04 -42.79
CA ASN A 21 -7.02 37.54 -42.04
C ASN A 21 -6.65 38.45 -40.86
N PHE A 22 -6.74 39.78 -41.04
CA PHE A 22 -6.49 40.73 -39.94
C PHE A 22 -7.53 40.61 -38.82
N VAL A 23 -8.81 40.46 -39.16
CA VAL A 23 -9.89 40.25 -38.18
C VAL A 23 -9.72 38.90 -37.49
N TYR A 24 -9.30 37.86 -38.22
CA TYR A 24 -9.03 36.54 -37.68
C TYR A 24 -7.84 36.55 -36.71
N GLU A 25 -6.72 37.17 -37.07
CA GLU A 25 -5.57 37.32 -36.17
C GLU A 25 -5.92 38.12 -34.92
N LYS A 26 -6.69 39.21 -35.05
CA LYS A 26 -7.14 39.97 -33.88
C LYS A 26 -8.07 39.17 -32.98
N ALA A 27 -9.00 38.41 -33.54
CA ALA A 27 -9.89 37.54 -32.78
C ALA A 27 -9.08 36.46 -32.04
N GLN A 28 -8.12 35.85 -32.71
CA GLN A 28 -7.27 34.82 -32.12
C GLN A 28 -6.38 35.38 -31.01
N THR A 29 -5.81 36.58 -31.20
CA THR A 29 -5.05 37.29 -30.16
C THR A 29 -5.92 37.59 -28.93
N LEU A 30 -7.18 37.96 -29.12
CA LEU A 30 -8.11 38.23 -28.03
C LEU A 30 -8.46 36.95 -27.26
N VAL A 31 -8.68 35.84 -27.96
CA VAL A 31 -8.94 34.53 -27.34
C VAL A 31 -7.74 34.07 -26.52
N THR A 32 -6.51 34.21 -27.04
CA THR A 32 -5.30 33.87 -26.27
C THR A 32 -5.15 34.75 -25.03
N ALA A 33 -5.41 36.05 -25.15
CA ALA A 33 -5.33 36.97 -24.00
C ALA A 33 -6.36 36.63 -22.91
N VAL A 34 -7.60 36.30 -23.28
CA VAL A 34 -8.64 35.88 -22.32
C VAL A 34 -8.28 34.55 -21.68
N GLN A 35 -7.68 33.63 -22.43
CA GLN A 35 -7.28 32.32 -21.90
C GLN A 35 -6.08 32.42 -20.95
N ASP A 36 -5.12 33.30 -21.22
CA ASP A 36 -4.01 33.59 -20.31
C ASP A 36 -4.51 34.30 -19.04
N GLU A 37 -5.45 35.24 -19.17
CA GLU A 37 -6.04 35.94 -18.03
C GLU A 37 -6.88 34.99 -17.16
N ALA A 38 -7.66 34.09 -17.77
CA ALA A 38 -8.39 33.03 -17.08
C ALA A 38 -7.45 32.03 -16.38
N SER A 39 -6.36 31.64 -17.04
CA SER A 39 -5.33 30.76 -16.45
C SER A 39 -4.63 31.43 -15.27
N THR A 40 -4.40 32.74 -15.35
CA THR A 40 -3.80 33.53 -14.27
C THR A 40 -4.76 33.68 -13.10
N LEU A 41 -6.06 33.91 -13.38
CA LEU A 41 -7.10 33.95 -12.35
C LEU A 41 -7.32 32.59 -11.68
N LEU A 42 -7.32 31.49 -12.43
CA LEU A 42 -7.39 30.12 -11.89
C LEU A 42 -6.16 29.78 -11.04
N SER A 43 -4.96 30.12 -11.52
CA SER A 43 -3.73 29.89 -10.76
C SER A 43 -3.67 30.75 -9.49
N SER A 44 -4.18 31.98 -9.54
CA SER A 44 -4.27 32.88 -8.39
C SER A 44 -5.37 32.47 -7.41
N ALA A 45 -6.49 31.93 -7.91
CA ALA A 45 -7.61 31.46 -7.08
C ALA A 45 -7.30 30.11 -6.41
N MET A 46 -6.67 29.18 -7.13
CA MET A 46 -6.31 27.87 -6.58
C MET A 46 -4.99 27.88 -5.80
N GLY A 47 -4.07 28.82 -6.08
CA GLY A 47 -2.84 28.98 -5.32
C GLY A 47 -3.01 29.74 -3.99
N SER A 48 -4.11 30.49 -3.83
CA SER A 48 -4.37 31.34 -2.65
C SER A 48 -5.61 30.96 -1.84
N ALA A 49 -6.36 29.93 -2.24
CA ALA A 49 -7.39 29.34 -1.40
C ALA A 49 -6.77 28.27 -0.48
N ARG A 50 -5.98 28.71 0.51
CA ARG A 50 -6.21 28.13 1.84
C ARG A 50 -7.64 28.50 2.17
N SER A 51 -8.55 27.55 1.96
CA SER A 51 -9.93 27.57 2.41
C SER A 51 -10.00 28.29 3.75
N GLY A 52 -10.89 29.28 3.83
CA GLY A 52 -11.02 30.16 4.97
C GLY A 52 -11.07 29.39 6.29
N PRO A 53 -10.58 30.01 7.37
CA PRO A 53 -10.53 29.35 8.66
C PRO A 53 -11.98 29.14 9.10
N VAL A 54 -12.39 27.91 9.37
CA VAL A 54 -13.15 27.53 10.58
C VAL A 54 -13.94 26.21 10.42
N ASP A 55 -14.38 25.78 9.22
CA ASP A 55 -15.41 24.72 9.16
C ASP A 55 -15.08 23.37 8.50
N GLU A 56 -13.92 23.19 7.87
CA GLU A 56 -13.52 21.84 7.42
C GLU A 56 -12.69 21.14 8.49
N ILE A 57 -13.34 20.76 9.59
CA ILE A 57 -12.84 19.68 10.44
C ILE A 57 -13.14 18.38 9.67
N LEU A 58 -12.12 17.82 9.00
CA LEU A 58 -12.24 16.53 8.32
C LEU A 58 -12.77 15.47 9.30
N TYR A 59 -13.50 14.46 8.80
CA TYR A 59 -14.15 13.44 9.65
C TYR A 59 -13.21 12.76 10.67
N GLU A 60 -11.91 12.68 10.38
CA GLU A 60 -10.87 12.15 11.28
C GLU A 60 -10.46 13.16 12.38
N GLU A 61 -10.52 14.46 12.07
CA GLU A 61 -10.27 15.54 13.01
C GLU A 61 -11.42 15.71 14.01
N VAL A 62 -12.64 15.32 13.64
CA VAL A 62 -13.81 15.39 14.56
C VAL A 62 -13.59 14.55 15.81
N ALA A 63 -13.03 13.35 15.67
CA ALA A 63 -12.75 12.48 16.82
C ALA A 63 -11.67 13.06 17.74
N GLN A 64 -10.62 13.64 17.16
CA GLN A 64 -9.53 14.29 17.89
C GLN A 64 -10.02 15.56 18.59
N TYR A 65 -10.89 16.33 17.93
CA TYR A 65 -11.50 17.53 18.48
C TYR A 65 -12.40 17.19 19.67
N GLN A 66 -13.23 16.15 19.57
CA GLN A 66 -14.05 15.67 20.69
C GLN A 66 -13.20 15.20 21.87
N GLN A 67 -12.08 14.51 21.61
CA GLN A 67 -11.14 14.14 22.65
C GLN A 67 -10.50 15.39 23.30
N PHE A 68 -10.08 16.38 22.50
CA PHE A 68 -9.54 17.64 22.98
C PHE A 68 -10.52 18.40 23.88
N LEU A 69 -11.79 18.51 23.46
CA LEU A 69 -12.85 19.15 24.24
C LEU A 69 -13.08 18.49 25.61
N SER A 70 -12.75 17.21 25.78
CA SER A 70 -12.91 16.53 27.08
C SER A 70 -11.88 16.94 28.13
N PHE A 71 -10.74 17.49 27.70
CA PHE A 71 -9.65 17.92 28.58
C PHE A 71 -9.44 19.45 28.56
N PHE A 72 -9.86 20.13 27.51
CA PHE A 72 -9.66 21.56 27.37
C PHE A 72 -10.78 22.36 28.04
N SER A 73 -10.39 23.23 28.97
CA SER A 73 -11.28 24.24 29.60
C SER A 73 -10.75 25.64 29.29
N VAL A 74 -11.64 26.49 28.79
CA VAL A 74 -11.35 27.88 28.42
C VAL A 74 -10.94 28.69 29.65
N GLU A 75 -11.54 28.40 30.80
CA GLU A 75 -11.27 29.06 32.07
C GLU A 75 -9.82 28.87 32.52
N GLU A 76 -9.26 27.66 32.32
CA GLU A 76 -7.86 27.36 32.66
C GLU A 76 -6.86 28.11 31.76
N HIS A 77 -7.25 28.40 30.52
CA HIS A 77 -6.40 29.04 29.49
C HIS A 77 -6.63 30.56 29.37
N THR A 78 -7.37 31.19 30.30
CA THR A 78 -7.70 32.63 30.27
C THR A 78 -6.47 33.54 30.13
N HIS A 79 -5.37 33.18 30.78
CA HIS A 79 -4.12 33.94 30.71
C HIS A 79 -3.44 33.85 29.33
N GLU A 80 -3.53 32.69 28.68
CA GLU A 80 -3.01 32.48 27.33
C GLU A 80 -3.87 33.17 26.28
N ILE A 81 -5.19 33.15 26.48
CA ILE A 81 -6.16 33.88 25.66
C ILE A 81 -5.85 35.38 25.67
N THR A 82 -5.68 35.96 26.88
CA THR A 82 -5.37 37.38 27.03
C THR A 82 -4.08 37.75 26.29
N ARG A 83 -3.05 36.91 26.46
CA ARG A 83 -1.78 37.08 25.76
C ARG A 83 -1.93 36.96 24.23
N ALA A 84 -2.66 35.97 23.72
CA ALA A 84 -2.87 35.78 22.28
C ALA A 84 -3.58 36.98 21.64
N VAL A 85 -4.57 37.55 22.32
CA VAL A 85 -5.29 38.76 21.87
C VAL A 85 -4.42 40.02 21.95
N GLU A 86 -3.49 40.10 22.90
CA GLU A 86 -2.57 41.23 23.05
C GLU A 86 -1.39 41.18 22.07
N GLU A 87 -0.84 39.99 21.83
CA GLU A 87 0.32 39.76 20.97
C GLU A 87 -0.03 39.77 19.48
N ASP A 88 -1.20 39.24 19.11
CA ASP A 88 -1.61 39.09 17.72
C ASP A 88 -2.86 39.95 17.40
N ALA A 89 -2.64 41.00 16.60
CA ALA A 89 -3.70 41.91 16.20
C ALA A 89 -4.76 41.24 15.31
N ASP A 90 -4.36 40.22 14.53
CA ASP A 90 -5.25 39.54 13.59
C ASP A 90 -6.21 38.62 14.35
N ILE A 91 -5.74 37.96 15.42
CA ILE A 91 -6.59 37.15 16.30
C ILE A 91 -7.63 38.03 16.99
N ARG A 92 -7.23 39.23 17.44
CA ARG A 92 -8.16 40.17 18.07
C ARG A 92 -9.23 40.64 17.09
N GLU A 93 -8.85 41.03 15.87
CA GLU A 93 -9.81 41.43 14.84
C GLU A 93 -10.78 40.29 14.49
N LEU A 94 -10.26 39.06 14.37
CA LEU A 94 -11.08 37.88 14.09
C LEU A 94 -12.03 37.54 15.25
N HIS A 95 -11.55 37.60 16.49
CA HIS A 95 -12.36 37.39 17.68
C HIS A 95 -13.51 38.40 17.76
N ASP A 96 -13.21 39.69 17.55
CA ASP A 96 -14.21 40.77 17.61
C ASP A 96 -15.23 40.68 16.46
N ALA A 97 -14.82 40.15 15.30
CA ALA A 97 -15.71 39.92 14.16
C ALA A 97 -16.65 38.71 14.36
N MET A 98 -16.13 37.61 14.91
CA MET A 98 -16.88 36.33 14.99
C MET A 98 -17.62 36.12 16.31
N VAL A 99 -17.15 36.69 17.42
CA VAL A 99 -17.74 36.49 18.76
C VAL A 99 -18.46 37.78 19.19
N PRO A 100 -19.77 37.75 19.50
CA PRO A 100 -20.66 36.59 19.65
C PRO A 100 -21.55 36.31 18.41
N LEU A 101 -21.26 36.88 17.25
CA LEU A 101 -22.15 36.86 16.07
C LEU A 101 -22.30 35.46 15.46
N GLU A 102 -21.19 34.76 15.22
CA GLU A 102 -21.14 33.46 14.53
C GLU A 102 -20.76 32.32 15.47
N LEU A 103 -19.91 32.60 16.48
CA LEU A 103 -19.41 31.62 17.42
C LEU A 103 -19.59 32.06 18.87
N SER A 104 -19.81 31.09 19.75
CA SER A 104 -19.72 31.36 21.18
C SER A 104 -18.26 31.59 21.58
N TYR A 105 -18.02 32.42 22.61
CA TYR A 105 -16.68 32.69 23.13
C TYR A 105 -15.89 31.40 23.41
N ASN A 106 -16.54 30.42 24.05
CA ASN A 106 -15.90 29.15 24.36
C ASN A 106 -15.55 28.36 23.10
N GLU A 107 -16.44 28.33 22.13
CA GLU A 107 -16.23 27.59 20.89
C GLU A 107 -15.10 28.18 20.05
N PHE A 108 -15.02 29.51 19.94
CA PHE A 108 -13.92 30.18 19.24
C PHE A 108 -12.57 29.79 19.82
N TRP A 109 -12.41 29.89 21.14
CA TRP A 109 -11.14 29.54 21.80
C TRP A 109 -10.85 28.04 21.76
N CYS A 110 -11.85 27.17 21.92
CA CYS A 110 -11.67 25.73 21.73
C CYS A 110 -11.13 25.39 20.34
N ARG A 111 -11.69 25.98 19.28
CA ARG A 111 -11.21 25.77 17.90
C ARG A 111 -9.81 26.35 17.70
N TYR A 112 -9.55 27.55 18.24
CA TYR A 112 -8.24 28.20 18.15
C TYR A 112 -7.12 27.34 18.77
N PHE A 113 -7.26 26.93 20.03
CA PHE A 113 -6.25 26.14 20.72
C PHE A 113 -6.11 24.73 20.14
N PHE A 114 -7.18 24.15 19.61
CA PHE A 114 -7.09 22.89 18.90
C PHE A 114 -6.23 23.01 17.62
N ARG A 115 -6.43 24.05 16.82
CA ARG A 115 -5.62 24.31 15.62
C ARG A 115 -4.16 24.63 15.99
N GLN A 116 -3.94 25.36 17.07
CA GLN A 116 -2.60 25.61 17.59
C GLN A 116 -1.89 24.31 18.01
N GLN A 117 -2.58 23.42 18.75
CA GLN A 117 -2.05 22.12 19.14
C GLN A 117 -1.72 21.23 17.94
N GLN A 118 -2.56 21.24 16.89
CA GLN A 118 -2.27 20.52 15.65
C GLN A 118 -0.99 21.06 14.98
N ALA A 119 -0.85 22.38 14.88
CA ALA A 119 0.34 23.00 14.31
C ALA A 119 1.63 22.60 15.08
N GLU A 120 1.57 22.56 16.41
CA GLU A 120 2.67 22.10 17.26
C GLU A 120 3.01 20.62 17.05
N GLN A 121 2.00 19.74 16.93
CA GLN A 121 2.22 18.32 16.65
C GLN A 121 2.88 18.10 15.29
N HIS A 122 2.44 18.83 14.26
CA HIS A 122 3.05 18.77 12.93
C HIS A 122 4.48 19.29 12.94
N GLU A 123 4.76 20.37 13.67
CA GLU A 123 6.11 20.90 13.83
C GLU A 123 7.04 19.91 14.54
N HIS A 124 6.57 19.28 15.62
CA HIS A 124 7.33 18.25 16.32
C HIS A 124 7.57 17.01 15.43
N ALA A 125 6.59 16.63 14.60
CA ALA A 125 6.76 15.55 13.63
C ALA A 125 7.83 15.90 12.58
N ARG A 126 7.84 17.13 12.06
CA ARG A 126 8.89 17.62 11.14
C ARG A 126 10.26 17.59 11.79
N GLN A 127 10.40 18.12 13.01
CA GLN A 127 11.67 18.11 13.73
C GLN A 127 12.20 16.70 13.97
N LYS A 128 11.31 15.76 14.36
CA LYS A 128 11.69 14.36 14.54
C LYS A 128 12.16 13.72 13.23
N GLN A 129 11.49 14.02 12.13
CA GLN A 129 11.90 13.55 10.80
C GLN A 129 13.27 14.11 10.43
N THR A 130 13.51 15.41 10.61
CA THR A 130 14.81 16.03 10.35
C THR A 130 15.93 15.43 11.22
N MET A 131 15.66 15.09 12.48
CA MET A 131 16.65 14.40 13.32
C MET A 131 16.95 12.98 12.82
N MET A 132 15.95 12.25 12.32
CA MET A 132 16.15 10.92 11.74
C MET A 132 16.96 11.00 10.44
N ASP A 133 16.65 11.96 9.58
CA ASP A 133 17.34 12.16 8.32
C ASP A 133 18.80 12.62 8.54
N ASN A 134 19.04 13.50 9.52
CA ASN A 134 20.40 13.91 9.91
C ASN A 134 21.21 12.75 10.53
N ASN A 135 20.60 11.91 11.37
CA ASN A 135 21.28 10.72 11.91
C ASN A 135 21.64 9.72 10.80
N LYS A 136 20.76 9.56 9.81
CA LYS A 136 21.01 8.68 8.66
C LYS A 136 22.15 9.20 7.77
N ALA A 137 22.20 10.52 7.54
CA ALA A 137 23.30 11.15 6.80
C ALA A 137 24.65 11.11 7.56
N GLN A 138 24.63 11.00 8.89
CA GLN A 138 25.84 10.88 9.70
C GLN A 138 26.39 9.43 9.73
N GLU A 139 25.55 8.41 9.60
CA GLU A 139 25.99 7.01 9.47
C GLU A 139 26.58 6.70 8.09
N ASP A 140 26.07 7.31 7.01
CA ASP A 140 26.60 7.10 5.64
C ASP A 140 27.93 7.84 5.35
N ASN A 141 28.37 8.75 6.22
CA ASN A 141 29.62 9.52 6.06
C ASN A 141 30.79 9.01 6.93
N SER A 142 30.62 7.91 7.67
CA SER A 142 31.65 7.38 8.58
C SER A 142 32.55 6.29 7.96
N ASP A 143 32.29 5.84 6.73
CA ASP A 143 32.96 4.67 6.15
C ASP A 143 33.83 4.96 4.89
N GLU A 144 34.01 6.22 4.48
CA GLU A 144 34.72 6.54 3.22
C GLU A 144 36.01 7.40 3.31
N ASP A 145 36.65 7.55 4.48
CA ASP A 145 37.92 8.31 4.56
C ASP A 145 39.02 7.64 5.41
N SER A 146 39.44 6.44 5.02
CA SER A 146 40.71 5.85 5.48
C SER A 146 41.29 4.90 4.45
N SER A 147 41.81 5.43 3.33
CA SER A 147 42.85 4.80 2.50
C SER A 147 43.15 5.62 1.24
N LYS A 148 43.92 6.72 1.37
CA LYS A 148 44.89 7.18 0.36
C LYS A 148 45.56 8.47 0.81
N GLU A 149 46.88 8.36 1.05
CA GLU A 149 47.95 9.34 0.82
C GLU A 149 48.97 9.27 1.95
N ASP A 150 50.03 8.50 1.74
CA ASP A 150 51.36 9.06 1.98
C ASP A 150 52.44 8.25 1.25
N ALA A 151 53.01 8.88 0.22
CA ALA A 151 54.19 8.45 -0.47
C ALA A 151 55.17 9.62 -0.49
N LEU A 152 56.00 9.74 0.54
CA LEU A 152 57.25 10.52 0.50
C LEU A 152 58.35 9.86 1.35
N ASP A 153 59.30 9.29 0.63
CA ASP A 153 60.74 9.54 0.71
C ASP A 153 61.41 9.55 2.10
N GLY A 154 62.26 8.56 2.36
CA GLY A 154 62.98 8.44 3.62
C GLY A 154 63.95 7.26 3.66
N ASP A 155 64.98 7.34 2.84
CA ASP A 155 66.29 6.68 2.95
C ASP A 155 66.68 6.29 4.39
N TYR A 156 66.74 4.99 4.70
CA TYR A 156 67.63 4.45 5.74
C TYR A 156 67.96 2.98 5.49
N GLU A 157 69.18 2.78 4.97
CA GLU A 157 69.86 1.50 4.92
C GLU A 157 70.08 0.88 6.32
N HIS A 158 70.28 -0.44 6.29
CA HIS A 158 70.94 -1.28 7.30
C HIS A 158 70.21 -1.62 8.60
N ARG A 159 69.60 -2.83 8.63
CA ARG A 159 70.11 -3.92 9.49
C ARG A 159 69.57 -5.30 9.09
N LEU A 160 70.39 -6.06 8.37
CA LEU A 160 70.27 -7.52 8.24
C LEU A 160 70.52 -8.19 9.60
N GLN A 161 69.61 -9.05 10.06
CA GLN A 161 69.99 -10.26 10.82
C GLN A 161 68.91 -11.36 10.80
N TYR A 162 69.20 -12.37 9.99
CA TYR A 162 68.81 -13.79 10.02
C TYR A 162 67.97 -14.32 11.20
N LYS A 163 66.87 -15.06 10.94
CA LYS A 163 66.81 -16.54 11.05
C LYS A 163 65.40 -17.14 10.76
N GLN A 164 65.38 -17.98 9.72
CA GLN A 164 64.65 -19.25 9.51
C GLN A 164 63.10 -19.36 9.50
N PRO A 165 62.56 -20.18 8.57
CA PRO A 165 61.16 -20.57 8.52
C PRO A 165 60.91 -21.78 9.43
N ARG A 166 59.84 -21.73 10.23
CA ARG A 166 59.35 -22.90 10.97
C ARG A 166 57.96 -23.25 10.47
N GLN A 167 57.90 -24.30 9.66
CA GLN A 167 56.69 -25.08 9.47
C GLN A 167 56.31 -25.68 10.84
N GLU A 168 55.13 -25.37 11.34
CA GLU A 168 54.49 -26.12 12.42
C GLU A 168 53.11 -26.55 11.92
N LYS A 169 53.06 -27.81 11.46
CA LYS A 169 51.84 -28.62 11.44
C LYS A 169 51.38 -28.74 12.89
N VAL A 170 50.19 -28.24 13.20
CA VAL A 170 49.51 -28.52 14.46
C VAL A 170 48.13 -29.07 14.09
N ASP A 171 47.97 -30.37 14.34
CA ASP A 171 46.72 -31.10 14.31
C ASP A 171 45.72 -30.42 15.26
N SER A 172 44.58 -29.99 14.73
CA SER A 172 43.60 -29.14 15.41
C SER A 172 42.19 -29.70 15.23
N ASP A 173 41.93 -30.86 15.84
CA ASP A 173 40.66 -31.61 15.74
C ASP A 173 39.73 -31.46 16.96
N GLU A 174 39.71 -30.32 17.68
CA GLU A 174 38.87 -30.16 18.89
C GLU A 174 38.20 -28.77 19.04
N GLN A 175 37.74 -28.16 17.94
CA GLN A 175 37.08 -26.84 18.02
C GLN A 175 35.77 -26.72 17.23
N GLU A 176 34.94 -27.76 17.26
CA GLU A 176 33.54 -27.69 16.79
C GLU A 176 32.60 -27.68 18.00
N GLY A 177 32.07 -26.51 18.38
CA GLY A 177 31.17 -26.43 19.53
C GLY A 177 30.46 -25.09 19.77
N PRO A 178 31.04 -23.93 19.42
CA PRO A 178 30.35 -22.64 19.61
C PRO A 178 29.48 -22.17 18.44
N TRP A 179 29.71 -22.66 17.21
CA TRP A 179 29.07 -22.12 16.00
C TRP A 179 27.59 -22.51 15.84
N LEU A 180 27.16 -23.66 16.36
CA LEU A 180 25.77 -24.14 16.22
C LEU A 180 24.74 -23.32 17.01
N LEU A 181 25.15 -22.65 18.11
CA LEU A 181 24.29 -21.70 18.83
C LEU A 181 24.22 -20.32 18.16
N GLY A 182 25.17 -20.00 17.27
CA GLY A 182 25.11 -18.81 16.42
C GLY A 182 24.02 -18.94 15.35
N SER A 183 24.00 -20.08 14.64
CA SER A 183 23.07 -20.32 13.53
C SER A 183 21.59 -20.17 13.92
N SER A 184 21.19 -20.58 15.14
CA SER A 184 19.80 -20.42 15.58
C SER A 184 19.41 -18.96 15.82
N LYS A 185 20.33 -18.14 16.33
CA LYS A 185 20.07 -16.70 16.55
C LYS A 185 20.06 -15.93 15.23
N ASP A 186 20.87 -16.37 14.27
CA ASP A 186 20.93 -15.75 12.95
C ASP A 186 19.66 -16.04 12.15
N LEU A 187 19.10 -17.24 12.26
CA LEU A 187 17.77 -17.56 11.68
C LEU A 187 16.65 -16.70 12.27
N GLU A 188 16.66 -16.46 13.59
CA GLU A 188 15.68 -15.58 14.25
C GLU A 188 15.82 -14.13 13.78
N ARG A 189 17.05 -13.63 13.62
CA ARG A 189 17.30 -12.30 13.04
C ARG A 189 16.80 -12.20 11.61
N CYS A 190 17.06 -13.22 10.78
CA CYS A 190 16.57 -13.27 9.41
C CYS A 190 15.03 -13.24 9.36
N ALA A 191 14.36 -14.03 10.20
CA ALA A 191 12.89 -14.02 10.29
C ALA A 191 12.35 -12.65 10.70
N VAL A 192 12.95 -11.99 11.69
CA VAL A 192 12.56 -10.63 12.09
C VAL A 192 12.76 -9.62 10.95
N THR A 193 13.84 -9.72 10.19
CA THR A 193 14.07 -8.83 9.03
C THR A 193 13.07 -9.07 7.91
N GLN A 194 12.69 -10.32 7.64
CA GLN A 194 11.63 -10.67 6.67
C GLN A 194 10.28 -10.12 7.08
N TRP A 195 9.90 -10.25 8.36
CA TRP A 195 8.66 -9.65 8.86
C TRP A 195 8.66 -8.13 8.76
N ARG A 196 9.78 -7.47 9.07
CA ARG A 196 9.92 -6.02 8.89
C ARG A 196 9.78 -5.60 7.43
N GLN A 197 10.34 -6.37 6.49
CA GLN A 197 10.18 -6.11 5.07
C GLN A 197 8.72 -6.26 4.66
N LYS A 198 8.05 -7.35 5.04
CA LYS A 198 6.64 -7.60 4.73
C LYS A 198 5.72 -6.49 5.27
N VAL A 199 6.00 -5.97 6.47
CA VAL A 199 5.26 -4.83 7.03
C VAL A 199 5.47 -3.55 6.21
N ARG A 200 6.70 -3.28 5.73
CA ARG A 200 6.97 -2.15 4.84
C ARG A 200 6.24 -2.31 3.51
N ASP A 201 6.25 -3.50 2.92
CA ASP A 201 5.57 -3.78 1.65
C ASP A 201 4.06 -3.58 1.79
N LEU A 202 3.44 -4.09 2.87
CA LEU A 202 2.02 -3.87 3.15
C LEU A 202 1.69 -2.40 3.39
N HIS A 203 2.56 -1.66 4.09
CA HIS A 203 2.38 -0.22 4.29
C HIS A 203 2.42 0.53 2.96
N HIS A 204 3.35 0.18 2.08
CA HIS A 204 3.45 0.74 0.74
C HIS A 204 2.20 0.44 -0.09
N GLN A 205 1.70 -0.80 -0.07
CA GLN A 205 0.45 -1.17 -0.76
C GLN A 205 -0.75 -0.36 -0.25
N ILE A 206 -0.88 -0.17 1.07
CA ILE A 206 -1.96 0.65 1.65
C ILE A 206 -1.84 2.10 1.17
N GLN A 207 -0.62 2.63 1.09
CA GLN A 207 -0.36 3.99 0.61
C GLN A 207 -0.68 4.15 -0.88
N GLU A 208 -0.29 3.19 -1.72
CA GLU A 208 -0.63 3.18 -3.16
C GLU A 208 -2.14 3.09 -3.37
N ILE A 209 -2.84 2.23 -2.63
CA ILE A 209 -4.30 2.13 -2.68
C ILE A 209 -4.93 3.48 -2.31
N LYS A 210 -4.47 4.10 -1.22
CA LYS A 210 -4.94 5.43 -0.80
C LYS A 210 -4.75 6.48 -1.91
N GLN A 211 -3.53 6.56 -2.46
CA GLN A 211 -3.22 7.51 -3.53
C GLN A 211 -4.10 7.28 -4.77
N ASN A 212 -4.31 6.02 -5.17
CA ASN A 212 -5.18 5.68 -6.30
C ASN A 212 -6.65 6.08 -6.05
N TYR A 213 -7.14 5.96 -4.80
CA TYR A 213 -8.46 6.46 -4.45
C TYR A 213 -8.56 7.98 -4.53
N ASP A 214 -7.54 8.70 -4.03
CA ASP A 214 -7.49 10.16 -4.06
C ASP A 214 -7.43 10.67 -5.52
N GLU A 215 -6.59 10.04 -6.36
CA GLU A 215 -6.49 10.35 -7.80
C GLU A 215 -7.79 10.07 -8.55
N LYS A 216 -8.48 8.97 -8.25
CA LYS A 216 -9.81 8.68 -8.83
C LYS A 216 -10.86 9.68 -8.38
N GLY A 217 -10.83 10.10 -7.12
CA GLY A 217 -11.69 11.16 -6.59
C GLY A 217 -11.47 12.49 -7.32
N GLN A 218 -10.21 12.89 -7.51
CA GLN A 218 -9.85 14.10 -8.24
C GLN A 218 -10.25 14.05 -9.71
N LYS A 219 -10.01 12.93 -10.41
CA LYS A 219 -10.44 12.77 -11.81
C LYS A 219 -11.96 12.85 -11.97
N ALA A 220 -12.70 12.20 -11.07
CA ALA A 220 -14.16 12.29 -11.08
C ALA A 220 -14.62 13.75 -10.86
N MET A 221 -13.99 14.48 -9.93
CA MET A 221 -14.28 15.89 -9.69
C MET A 221 -13.98 16.76 -10.92
N GLN A 222 -12.83 16.57 -11.57
CA GLN A 222 -12.45 17.27 -12.81
C GLN A 222 -13.42 16.98 -13.97
N GLU A 223 -13.79 15.72 -14.20
CA GLU A 223 -14.79 15.36 -15.21
C GLU A 223 -16.15 16.03 -14.97
N TRP A 224 -16.51 16.24 -13.70
CA TRP A 224 -17.74 16.96 -13.34
C TRP A 224 -17.62 18.47 -13.56
N GLU A 225 -16.48 19.07 -13.23
CA GLU A 225 -16.19 20.49 -13.50
C GLU A 225 -16.21 20.78 -15.01
N GLU A 226 -15.61 19.90 -15.83
CA GLU A 226 -15.66 20.01 -17.29
C GLU A 226 -17.09 19.91 -17.84
N LYS A 227 -17.91 18.98 -17.32
CA LYS A 227 -19.33 18.88 -17.69
C LYS A 227 -20.12 20.12 -17.30
N LEU A 228 -19.84 20.70 -16.14
CA LEU A 228 -20.48 21.94 -15.70
C LEU A 228 -20.06 23.10 -16.60
N HIS A 229 -18.77 23.20 -16.92
CA HIS A 229 -18.23 24.25 -17.79
C HIS A 229 -18.84 24.19 -19.20
N THR A 230 -18.86 23.00 -19.82
CA THR A 230 -19.48 22.82 -21.15
C THR A 230 -20.98 23.16 -21.17
N LEU A 231 -21.70 22.92 -20.07
CA LEU A 231 -23.11 23.29 -19.93
C LEU A 231 -23.26 24.82 -19.82
N CYS A 232 -22.42 25.49 -19.01
CA CYS A 232 -22.36 26.95 -18.94
C CYS A 232 -22.08 27.58 -20.31
N ASP A 233 -21.07 27.10 -21.04
CA ASP A 233 -20.72 27.60 -22.38
C ASP A 233 -21.89 27.44 -23.38
N ALA A 234 -22.60 26.31 -23.31
CA ALA A 234 -23.76 26.06 -24.15
C ALA A 234 -24.92 27.03 -23.83
N TYR A 235 -25.14 27.34 -22.55
CA TYR A 235 -26.13 28.33 -22.13
C TYR A 235 -25.75 29.75 -22.54
N GLU A 236 -24.50 30.16 -22.33
CA GLU A 236 -23.99 31.46 -22.75
C GLU A 236 -24.12 31.65 -24.26
N THR A 237 -23.79 30.62 -25.05
CA THR A 237 -23.94 30.64 -26.51
C THR A 237 -25.40 30.81 -26.93
N LYS A 238 -26.34 30.11 -26.27
CA LYS A 238 -27.78 30.25 -26.54
C LYS A 238 -28.32 31.62 -26.16
N MET A 239 -27.91 32.16 -25.02
CA MET A 239 -28.28 33.50 -24.55
C MET A 239 -27.74 34.59 -25.47
N ALA A 240 -26.50 34.46 -25.93
CA ALA A 240 -25.92 35.36 -26.93
C ALA A 240 -26.71 35.31 -28.24
N ALA A 241 -27.05 34.11 -28.73
CA ALA A 241 -27.86 33.94 -29.94
C ALA A 241 -29.26 34.59 -29.81
N ALA A 242 -29.95 34.37 -28.69
CA ALA A 242 -31.25 34.97 -28.42
C ALA A 242 -31.16 36.50 -28.34
N THR A 243 -30.16 37.03 -27.65
CA THR A 243 -29.93 38.49 -27.55
C THR A 243 -29.73 39.14 -28.91
N ILE A 244 -29.03 38.46 -29.83
CA ILE A 244 -28.83 38.93 -31.21
C ILE A 244 -30.18 38.95 -31.95
N GLN A 245 -30.98 37.90 -31.85
CA GLN A 245 -32.31 37.84 -32.48
C GLN A 245 -33.23 38.96 -31.98
N ILE A 246 -33.21 39.27 -30.68
CA ILE A 246 -33.97 40.41 -30.11
C ILE A 246 -33.53 41.74 -30.73
N ARG A 247 -32.21 41.97 -30.83
CA ARG A 247 -31.68 43.20 -31.44
C ARG A 247 -32.06 43.31 -32.91
N GLU A 248 -32.02 42.22 -33.67
CA GLU A 248 -32.45 42.18 -35.07
C GLU A 248 -33.95 42.49 -35.21
N ALA A 249 -34.81 41.95 -34.32
CA ALA A 249 -36.24 42.24 -34.30
C ALA A 249 -36.56 43.70 -33.94
N LEU A 250 -35.83 44.26 -32.96
CA LEU A 250 -35.93 45.68 -32.59
C LEU A 250 -35.59 46.61 -33.77
N VAL A 251 -34.50 46.32 -34.48
CA VAL A 251 -34.09 47.12 -35.66
C VAL A 251 -35.13 47.02 -36.78
N ALA A 252 -35.86 45.91 -36.88
CA ALA A 252 -36.94 45.72 -37.84
C ALA A 252 -38.29 46.37 -37.43
N GLY A 253 -38.40 46.93 -36.21
CA GLY A 253 -39.60 47.62 -35.72
C GLY A 253 -40.69 46.70 -35.14
N TYR A 254 -40.35 45.46 -34.74
CA TYR A 254 -41.28 44.51 -34.12
C TYR A 254 -41.31 44.66 -32.59
N ASP A 255 -41.79 45.78 -32.07
CA ASP A 255 -41.77 46.08 -30.63
C ASP A 255 -42.59 45.08 -29.78
N GLU A 256 -43.70 44.57 -30.32
CA GLU A 256 -44.55 43.57 -29.64
C GLU A 256 -43.87 42.18 -29.57
N GLY A 257 -43.16 41.79 -30.63
CA GLY A 257 -42.36 40.56 -30.65
C GLY A 257 -41.14 40.62 -29.73
N VAL A 258 -40.63 41.81 -29.44
CA VAL A 258 -39.51 42.01 -28.52
C VAL A 258 -39.94 41.74 -27.08
N CYS A 259 -41.11 42.22 -26.65
CA CYS A 259 -41.65 41.89 -25.32
C CYS A 259 -41.88 40.38 -25.16
N GLU A 260 -42.44 39.71 -26.17
CA GLU A 260 -42.64 38.25 -26.14
C GLU A 260 -41.30 37.49 -26.06
N SER A 261 -40.33 37.87 -26.89
CA SER A 261 -39.00 37.24 -26.88
C SER A 261 -38.23 37.48 -25.58
N GLN A 262 -38.41 38.63 -24.92
CA GLN A 262 -37.81 38.92 -23.63
C GLN A 262 -38.41 38.07 -22.51
N ALA A 263 -39.73 37.84 -22.54
CA ALA A 263 -40.39 36.90 -21.62
C ALA A 263 -39.91 35.45 -21.84
N VAL A 264 -39.66 35.04 -23.09
CA VAL A 264 -39.07 33.73 -23.40
C VAL A 264 -37.66 33.62 -22.82
N ILE A 265 -36.84 34.67 -22.91
CA ILE A 265 -35.49 34.66 -22.32
C ILE A 265 -35.57 34.53 -20.79
N GLU A 266 -36.44 35.26 -20.12
CA GLU A 266 -36.62 35.15 -18.67
C GLU A 266 -37.08 33.74 -18.27
N SER A 267 -38.02 33.15 -19.02
CA SER A 267 -38.47 31.77 -18.79
C SER A 267 -37.36 30.74 -19.02
N VAL A 268 -36.52 30.91 -20.04
CA VAL A 268 -35.37 30.02 -20.28
C VAL A 268 -34.33 30.16 -19.17
N ARG A 269 -34.12 31.36 -18.66
CA ARG A 269 -33.19 31.62 -17.54
C ARG A 269 -33.67 30.99 -16.25
N GLU A 270 -34.95 31.17 -15.90
CA GLU A 270 -35.56 30.57 -14.72
C GLU A 270 -35.46 29.04 -14.78
N LYS A 271 -35.80 28.44 -15.92
CA LYS A 271 -35.66 26.99 -16.12
C LYS A 271 -34.22 26.50 -15.99
N ALA A 272 -33.24 27.28 -16.46
CA ALA A 272 -31.82 26.95 -16.31
C ALA A 272 -31.38 26.97 -14.84
N GLU A 273 -31.85 27.95 -14.06
CA GLU A 273 -31.58 28.05 -12.63
C GLU A 273 -32.24 26.89 -11.86
N GLU A 274 -33.46 26.50 -12.22
CA GLU A 274 -34.14 25.30 -11.69
C GLU A 274 -33.37 24.02 -12.02
N ASP A 275 -32.93 23.84 -13.26
CA ASP A 275 -32.16 22.65 -13.66
C ASP A 275 -30.80 22.60 -12.93
N MET A 276 -30.12 23.75 -12.77
CA MET A 276 -28.86 23.82 -11.99
C MET A 276 -29.07 23.51 -10.51
N THR A 277 -30.12 24.05 -9.89
CA THR A 277 -30.42 23.79 -8.47
C THR A 277 -30.82 22.34 -8.25
N ARG A 278 -31.62 21.77 -9.15
CA ARG A 278 -31.95 20.33 -9.14
C ARG A 278 -30.70 19.47 -9.27
N LEU A 279 -29.80 19.78 -10.21
CA LEU A 279 -28.56 19.02 -10.38
C LEU A 279 -27.67 19.10 -9.12
N ARG A 280 -27.57 20.27 -8.50
CA ARG A 280 -26.85 20.44 -7.21
C ARG A 280 -27.46 19.58 -6.10
N SER A 281 -28.79 19.52 -6.02
CA SER A 281 -29.48 18.65 -5.05
C SER A 281 -29.23 17.17 -5.34
N GLU A 282 -29.33 16.73 -6.61
CA GLU A 282 -29.02 15.35 -7.01
C GLU A 282 -27.56 14.97 -6.69
N ILE A 283 -26.62 15.91 -6.79
CA ILE A 283 -25.21 15.71 -6.39
C ILE A 283 -25.10 15.56 -4.87
N CYS A 284 -25.72 16.45 -4.09
CA CYS A 284 -25.68 16.38 -2.64
C CYS A 284 -26.31 15.07 -2.12
N GLU A 285 -27.45 14.67 -2.68
CA GLU A 285 -28.16 13.44 -2.29
C GLU A 285 -27.42 12.18 -2.77
N GLY A 286 -26.96 12.14 -4.02
CA GLY A 286 -26.25 11.00 -4.59
C GLY A 286 -24.89 10.76 -3.93
N ALA A 287 -24.14 11.84 -3.62
CA ALA A 287 -22.91 11.74 -2.86
C ALA A 287 -23.17 11.24 -1.44
N PHE A 288 -24.23 11.72 -0.78
CA PHE A 288 -24.58 11.30 0.57
C PHE A 288 -24.99 9.82 0.61
N ASP A 289 -25.85 9.36 -0.29
CA ASP A 289 -26.31 7.96 -0.33
C ASP A 289 -25.19 6.98 -0.65
N ALA A 290 -24.31 7.31 -1.59
CA ALA A 290 -23.13 6.50 -1.90
C ALA A 290 -22.19 6.41 -0.70
N LEU A 291 -22.00 7.52 0.03
CA LEU A 291 -21.10 7.58 1.19
C LEU A 291 -21.70 6.86 2.40
N VAL A 292 -23.02 6.98 2.61
CA VAL A 292 -23.76 6.23 3.64
C VAL A 292 -23.73 4.73 3.36
N HIS A 293 -24.01 4.30 2.12
CA HIS A 293 -23.95 2.89 1.75
C HIS A 293 -22.55 2.31 1.90
N LYS A 294 -21.53 3.04 1.45
CA LYS A 294 -20.12 2.65 1.61
C LYS A 294 -19.70 2.59 3.07
N ARG A 295 -20.14 3.55 3.89
CA ARG A 295 -19.89 3.54 5.34
C ARG A 295 -20.54 2.32 5.99
N ALA A 296 -21.77 1.98 5.61
CA ALA A 296 -22.44 0.78 6.08
C ALA A 296 -21.65 -0.49 5.71
N MET A 297 -21.17 -0.60 4.48
CA MET A 297 -20.30 -1.73 4.06
C MET A 297 -19.01 -1.82 4.89
N LEU A 298 -18.28 -0.70 5.04
CA LEU A 298 -17.06 -0.66 5.84
C LEU A 298 -17.31 -1.01 7.31
N THR A 299 -18.45 -0.62 7.87
CA THR A 299 -18.82 -1.03 9.24
C THR A 299 -19.09 -2.52 9.33
N THR A 300 -19.77 -3.12 8.34
CA THR A 300 -20.01 -4.57 8.34
C THR A 300 -18.71 -5.38 8.17
N GLU A 301 -17.80 -4.91 7.32
CA GLU A 301 -16.48 -5.53 7.14
C GLU A 301 -15.62 -5.40 8.40
N LYS A 302 -15.62 -4.22 9.03
CA LYS A 302 -14.94 -4.02 10.32
C LYS A 302 -15.47 -4.98 11.38
N ASP A 303 -16.78 -5.15 11.49
CA ASP A 303 -17.41 -6.06 12.45
C ASP A 303 -17.06 -7.53 12.14
N GLU A 304 -16.96 -7.90 10.87
CA GLU A 304 -16.51 -9.23 10.43
C GLU A 304 -15.03 -9.48 10.78
N LEU A 305 -14.13 -8.53 10.48
CA LEU A 305 -12.72 -8.61 10.86
C LEU A 305 -12.55 -8.68 12.38
N GLN A 306 -13.34 -7.92 13.13
CA GLN A 306 -13.33 -7.96 14.58
C GLN A 306 -13.81 -9.33 15.11
N ARG A 307 -14.85 -9.91 14.49
CA ARG A 307 -15.32 -11.27 14.79
C ARG A 307 -14.25 -12.31 14.49
N ASN A 308 -13.59 -12.23 13.34
CA ASN A 308 -12.51 -13.11 12.94
C ASN A 308 -11.32 -13.01 13.90
N LEU A 309 -10.97 -11.79 14.32
CA LEU A 309 -9.91 -11.56 15.30
C LEU A 309 -10.28 -12.15 16.67
N THR A 310 -11.53 -12.02 17.11
CA THR A 310 -11.98 -12.68 18.36
C THR A 310 -11.98 -14.21 18.24
N ASN A 311 -12.37 -14.76 17.10
CA ASN A 311 -12.33 -16.20 16.84
C ASN A 311 -10.88 -16.72 16.84
N ALA A 312 -9.96 -16.00 16.20
CA ALA A 312 -8.54 -16.35 16.20
C ALA A 312 -7.96 -16.31 17.63
N ARG A 313 -8.31 -15.30 18.43
CA ARG A 313 -7.93 -15.24 19.85
C ARG A 313 -8.47 -16.43 20.64
N GLN A 314 -9.72 -16.82 20.41
CA GLN A 314 -10.32 -18.00 21.05
C GLN A 314 -9.63 -19.30 20.62
N GLN A 315 -9.30 -19.45 19.34
CA GLN A 315 -8.54 -20.59 18.84
C GLN A 315 -7.15 -20.67 19.49
N ILE A 316 -6.45 -19.55 19.65
CA ILE A 316 -5.17 -19.51 20.37
C ILE A 316 -5.35 -19.99 21.82
N VAL A 317 -6.37 -19.51 22.53
CA VAL A 317 -6.66 -19.94 23.91
C VAL A 317 -6.99 -21.42 23.97
N GLU A 318 -7.78 -21.94 23.03
CA GLU A 318 -8.12 -23.36 22.97
C GLU A 318 -6.91 -24.22 22.62
N LEU A 319 -6.05 -23.79 21.70
CA LEU A 319 -4.77 -24.45 21.41
C LEU A 319 -3.82 -24.41 22.60
N GLU A 320 -3.76 -23.30 23.35
CA GLU A 320 -2.99 -23.23 24.59
C GLU A 320 -3.55 -24.16 25.67
N LYS A 321 -4.87 -24.28 25.77
CA LYS A 321 -5.54 -25.19 26.68
C LYS A 321 -5.30 -26.65 26.31
N GLN A 322 -5.41 -26.99 25.02
CA GLN A 322 -5.07 -28.31 24.49
C GLN A 322 -3.60 -28.61 24.69
N ARG A 323 -2.71 -27.63 24.52
CA ARG A 323 -1.29 -27.76 24.83
C ARG A 323 -1.07 -28.02 26.31
N ARG A 324 -1.77 -27.34 27.22
CA ARG A 324 -1.67 -27.59 28.67
C ARG A 324 -2.21 -28.97 29.05
N SER A 325 -3.36 -29.39 28.53
CA SER A 325 -3.94 -30.70 28.84
C SER A 325 -3.15 -31.87 28.25
N SER A 326 -2.60 -31.72 27.04
CA SER A 326 -1.65 -32.68 26.46
C SER A 326 -0.31 -32.68 27.18
N THR A 327 0.14 -31.55 27.73
CA THR A 327 1.33 -31.47 28.60
C THR A 327 1.09 -32.12 29.96
N GLU A 328 -0.13 -32.12 30.50
CA GLU A 328 -0.42 -32.82 31.76
C GLU A 328 -0.49 -34.35 31.61
N ILE A 329 -0.92 -34.86 30.45
CA ILE A 329 -1.06 -36.31 30.22
C ILE A 329 0.19 -36.93 29.56
N ALA A 330 0.86 -36.22 28.65
CA ALA A 330 2.08 -36.69 27.96
C ALA A 330 3.36 -35.95 28.40
N GLY A 331 3.24 -34.70 28.86
CA GLY A 331 4.38 -33.90 29.34
C GLY A 331 4.85 -34.31 30.74
N GLY A 332 4.01 -34.89 31.60
CA GLY A 332 4.51 -35.48 32.85
C GLY A 332 5.63 -36.50 32.60
N ALA A 333 5.50 -37.32 31.55
CA ALA A 333 6.52 -38.30 31.17
C ALA A 333 7.63 -37.68 30.31
N ALA A 334 7.30 -36.94 29.25
CA ALA A 334 8.30 -36.38 28.32
C ALA A 334 9.10 -35.23 28.93
N PHE A 335 8.49 -34.38 29.76
CA PHE A 335 9.20 -33.33 30.50
C PHE A 335 10.01 -33.94 31.65
N ALA A 336 9.53 -34.99 32.33
CA ALA A 336 10.36 -35.75 33.26
C ALA A 336 11.51 -36.47 32.55
N GLU A 337 11.32 -36.93 31.31
CA GLU A 337 12.35 -37.54 30.49
C GLU A 337 13.37 -36.50 30.00
N LEU A 338 12.94 -35.31 29.57
CA LEU A 338 13.82 -34.19 29.24
C LEU A 338 14.58 -33.68 30.48
N THR A 339 13.95 -33.70 31.66
CA THR A 339 14.61 -33.34 32.93
C THR A 339 15.62 -34.42 33.33
N LYS A 340 15.27 -35.70 33.19
CA LYS A 340 16.21 -36.83 33.36
C LYS A 340 17.36 -36.74 32.37
N GLU A 341 17.10 -36.38 31.11
CA GLU A 341 18.11 -36.23 30.08
C GLU A 341 19.03 -35.05 30.39
N LYS A 342 18.48 -33.91 30.80
CA LYS A 342 19.26 -32.75 31.28
C LYS A 342 20.14 -33.12 32.48
N ASP A 343 19.63 -33.90 33.43
CA ASP A 343 20.40 -34.41 34.55
C ASP A 343 21.45 -35.44 34.10
N LEU A 344 21.14 -36.25 33.08
CA LEU A 344 22.09 -37.17 32.45
C LEU A 344 23.23 -36.40 31.76
N TRP A 345 22.93 -35.29 31.08
CA TRP A 345 23.90 -34.37 30.50
C TRP A 345 24.76 -33.72 31.59
N ARG A 346 24.18 -33.28 32.72
CA ARG A 346 24.93 -32.78 33.88
C ARG A 346 25.85 -33.84 34.47
N VAL A 347 25.37 -35.08 34.61
CA VAL A 347 26.15 -36.21 35.11
C VAL A 347 27.27 -36.56 34.14
N ARG A 348 27.02 -36.57 32.82
CA ARG A 348 28.04 -36.77 31.78
C ARG A 348 29.08 -35.65 31.81
N ALA A 349 28.67 -34.39 31.92
CA ALA A 349 29.56 -33.25 32.03
C ALA A 349 30.42 -33.33 33.31
N LEU A 350 29.83 -33.69 34.45
CA LEU A 350 30.57 -33.94 35.70
C LEU A 350 31.53 -35.12 35.57
N LYS A 351 31.15 -36.19 34.88
CA LYS A 351 32.01 -37.36 34.62
C LYS A 351 33.18 -36.97 33.72
N MET A 352 32.95 -36.20 32.67
CA MET A 352 33.99 -35.67 31.79
C MET A 352 34.92 -34.70 32.52
N LYS A 353 34.37 -33.85 33.40
CA LYS A 353 35.18 -32.98 34.27
C LYS A 353 36.06 -33.81 35.21
N LYS A 354 35.53 -34.83 35.88
CA LYS A 354 36.31 -35.73 36.75
C LYS A 354 37.39 -36.50 35.98
N LEU A 355 37.08 -36.97 34.77
CA LEU A 355 38.06 -37.60 33.88
C LEU A 355 39.18 -36.62 33.52
N LYS A 356 38.83 -35.38 33.13
CA LYS A 356 39.80 -34.31 32.85
C LYS A 356 40.67 -34.01 34.08
N ASP A 357 40.09 -33.87 35.26
CA ASP A 357 40.81 -33.61 36.51
C ASP A 357 41.75 -34.77 36.89
N LEU A 358 41.31 -36.02 36.68
CA LEU A 358 42.15 -37.22 36.90
C LEU A 358 43.34 -37.25 35.95
N VAL A 359 43.12 -36.97 34.67
CA VAL A 359 44.18 -36.90 33.63
C VAL A 359 45.16 -35.77 33.97
N GLN A 360 44.65 -34.59 34.33
CA GLN A 360 45.45 -33.44 34.74
C GLN A 360 46.30 -33.75 35.99
N THR A 361 45.71 -34.44 36.98
CA THR A 361 46.41 -34.85 38.19
C THR A 361 47.51 -35.86 37.87
N LYS A 362 47.22 -36.90 37.07
CA LYS A 362 48.24 -37.86 36.63
C LYS A 362 49.38 -37.19 35.85
N LEU A 363 49.06 -36.24 34.96
CA LEU A 363 50.08 -35.48 34.22
C LEU A 363 50.95 -34.63 35.15
N THR A 364 50.36 -33.99 36.16
CA THR A 364 51.12 -33.20 37.14
C THR A 364 51.99 -34.08 38.04
N THR A 365 51.49 -35.24 38.50
CA THR A 365 52.29 -36.22 39.25
C THR A 365 53.44 -36.76 38.41
N LEU A 366 53.22 -37.12 37.14
CA LEU A 366 54.29 -37.59 36.25
C LEU A 366 55.35 -36.50 36.00
N ARG A 367 54.94 -35.23 35.87
CA ARG A 367 55.89 -34.10 35.77
C ARG A 367 56.70 -33.92 37.06
N GLN A 368 56.05 -34.03 38.23
CA GLN A 368 56.74 -33.95 39.53
C GLN A 368 57.72 -35.11 39.71
N GLN A 369 57.33 -36.33 39.34
CA GLN A 369 58.19 -37.50 39.40
C GLN A 369 59.40 -37.33 38.48
N ARG A 370 59.20 -36.87 37.24
CA ARG A 370 60.31 -36.54 36.32
C ARG A 370 61.25 -35.46 36.89
N ASN A 371 60.72 -34.44 37.56
CA ASN A 371 61.54 -33.39 38.18
C ASN A 371 62.32 -33.91 39.39
N LEU A 372 61.75 -34.80 40.19
CA LEU A 372 62.43 -35.47 41.30
C LEU A 372 63.52 -36.42 40.81
N ASP A 373 63.25 -37.20 39.75
CA ASP A 373 64.24 -38.08 39.13
C ASP A 373 65.37 -37.27 38.48
N ALA A 374 65.07 -36.11 37.88
CA ALA A 374 66.08 -35.19 37.35
C ALA A 374 66.93 -34.54 38.46
N ALA A 375 66.34 -34.25 39.63
CA ALA A 375 67.05 -33.70 40.78
C ALA A 375 67.90 -34.74 41.53
N ALA A 376 67.41 -35.98 41.63
CA ALA A 376 68.14 -37.09 42.26
C ALA A 376 69.26 -37.68 41.37
N GLY A 377 69.21 -37.44 40.06
CA GLY A 377 70.20 -37.93 39.10
C GLY A 377 71.50 -37.11 39.01
N TYR A 378 71.68 -36.05 39.80
CA TYR A 378 72.86 -35.18 39.69
C TYR A 378 74.07 -35.62 40.52
N ASP A 379 73.96 -36.70 41.30
CA ASP A 379 75.04 -37.11 42.20
C ASP A 379 75.13 -38.63 42.38
N SER A 380 75.20 -39.40 41.28
CA SER A 380 75.82 -40.73 41.35
C SER A 380 76.26 -41.25 39.99
N PHE A 381 77.55 -41.54 39.98
CA PHE A 381 78.35 -42.13 38.93
C PHE A 381 77.86 -43.55 38.56
N ALA A 382 77.72 -43.79 37.26
CA ALA A 382 77.95 -45.05 36.54
C ALA A 382 77.34 -46.37 37.08
N THR A 383 76.52 -46.98 36.20
CA THR A 383 76.64 -48.34 35.62
C THR A 383 75.38 -49.22 35.77
N SER A 384 74.83 -49.61 34.62
CA SER A 384 73.94 -50.77 34.41
C SER A 384 72.55 -50.78 35.06
N THR A 385 71.58 -50.06 34.47
CA THR A 385 70.14 -50.38 34.65
C THR A 385 69.28 -49.95 33.45
N SER A 386 69.72 -50.23 32.21
CA SER A 386 69.05 -49.74 30.98
C SER A 386 67.92 -50.62 30.42
N PHE A 387 67.66 -51.81 30.95
CA PHE A 387 66.74 -52.77 30.31
C PHE A 387 65.32 -52.81 30.90
N ALA A 388 65.10 -52.39 32.16
CA ALA A 388 63.77 -52.47 32.79
C ALA A 388 62.82 -51.30 32.42
N ASN A 389 63.36 -50.17 31.93
CA ASN A 389 62.56 -48.98 31.61
C ASN A 389 61.86 -49.05 30.23
N LEU A 390 62.35 -49.86 29.30
CA LEU A 390 61.78 -49.99 27.95
C LEU A 390 60.40 -50.69 27.96
N ASP A 391 60.23 -51.70 28.83
CA ASP A 391 58.98 -52.49 28.88
C ASP A 391 57.80 -51.70 29.47
N ASN A 392 58.06 -50.84 30.46
CA ASN A 392 57.04 -49.96 31.05
C ASN A 392 56.56 -48.88 30.08
N HIS A 393 57.46 -48.37 29.23
CA HIS A 393 57.08 -47.42 28.19
C HIS A 393 56.19 -48.07 27.13
N SER A 394 56.49 -49.31 26.72
CA SER A 394 55.65 -50.03 25.75
C SER A 394 54.24 -50.28 26.29
N LYS A 395 54.09 -50.69 27.56
CA LYS A 395 52.77 -50.93 28.17
C LYS A 395 51.95 -49.64 28.32
N LEU A 396 52.61 -48.54 28.70
CA LEU A 396 51.94 -47.24 28.78
C LEU A 396 51.47 -46.78 27.40
N GLN A 397 52.28 -46.93 26.36
CA GLN A 397 51.91 -46.58 24.99
C GLN A 397 50.71 -47.40 24.49
N THR A 398 50.70 -48.71 24.72
CA THR A 398 49.56 -49.57 24.35
C THR A 398 48.28 -49.15 25.08
N CYS A 399 48.37 -48.80 26.38
CA CYS A 399 47.23 -48.33 27.15
C CYS A 399 46.68 -46.98 26.65
N VAL A 400 47.57 -46.05 26.25
CA VAL A 400 47.17 -44.76 25.65
C VAL A 400 46.46 -44.98 24.30
N ASN A 401 46.99 -45.86 23.44
CA ASN A 401 46.39 -46.16 22.14
C ASN A 401 45.00 -46.81 22.29
N GLU A 402 44.84 -47.71 23.27
CA GLU A 402 43.54 -48.34 23.56
C GLU A 402 42.51 -47.32 24.03
N LEU A 403 42.88 -46.41 24.94
CA LEU A 403 42.00 -45.34 25.40
C LEU A 403 41.62 -44.37 24.28
N GLN A 404 42.56 -44.05 23.39
CA GLN A 404 42.31 -43.20 22.23
C GLN A 404 41.32 -43.88 21.25
N THR A 405 41.46 -45.20 21.05
CA THR A 405 40.54 -45.98 20.21
C THR A 405 39.14 -46.05 20.81
N GLN A 406 39.01 -46.25 22.12
CA GLN A 406 37.72 -46.24 22.80
C GLN A 406 37.03 -44.87 22.74
N LEU A 407 37.80 -43.78 22.85
CA LEU A 407 37.27 -42.42 22.71
C LEU A 407 36.79 -42.16 21.28
N ALA A 408 37.57 -42.54 20.27
CA ALA A 408 37.19 -42.40 18.86
C ALA A 408 35.89 -43.17 18.53
N ASN A 409 35.77 -44.42 18.99
CA ASN A 409 34.57 -45.22 18.78
C ASN A 409 33.33 -44.64 19.49
N ALA A 410 33.51 -44.08 20.69
CA ALA A 410 32.42 -43.44 21.43
C ALA A 410 31.94 -42.15 20.75
N LEU A 411 32.88 -41.35 20.22
CA LEU A 411 32.58 -40.12 19.47
C LEU A 411 31.83 -40.46 18.18
N ALA A 412 32.36 -41.38 17.36
CA ALA A 412 31.71 -41.82 16.13
C ALA A 412 30.30 -42.38 16.37
N GLY A 413 30.10 -43.15 17.44
CA GLY A 413 28.77 -43.67 17.81
C GLY A 413 27.81 -42.60 18.36
N SER A 414 28.31 -41.50 18.90
CA SER A 414 27.47 -40.36 19.28
C SER A 414 27.10 -39.48 18.09
N GLU A 415 28.05 -39.28 17.18
CA GLU A 415 27.87 -38.52 15.95
C GLU A 415 26.87 -39.21 15.02
N ALA A 416 27.00 -40.52 14.80
CA ALA A 416 26.05 -41.30 13.99
C ALA A 416 24.60 -41.18 14.49
N ARG A 417 24.38 -41.20 15.82
CA ARG A 417 23.05 -41.01 16.41
C ARG A 417 22.53 -39.58 16.27
N ALA A 418 23.42 -38.58 16.31
CA ALA A 418 23.05 -37.19 16.08
C ALA A 418 22.64 -36.97 14.61
N CYS A 419 23.38 -37.56 13.67
CA CYS A 419 23.03 -37.55 12.24
C CYS A 419 21.68 -38.22 11.98
N GLU A 420 21.44 -39.41 12.54
CA GLU A 420 20.16 -40.13 12.40
C GLU A 420 18.98 -39.31 12.96
N ALA A 421 19.16 -38.68 14.12
CA ALA A 421 18.12 -37.82 14.71
C ALA A 421 17.85 -36.57 13.85
N TYR A 422 18.88 -35.96 13.27
CA TYR A 422 18.76 -34.81 12.39
C TYR A 422 18.03 -35.17 11.08
N GLU A 423 18.42 -36.28 10.44
CA GLU A 423 17.79 -36.78 9.22
C GLU A 423 16.31 -37.11 9.46
N LYS A 424 15.99 -37.75 10.58
CA LYS A 424 14.59 -38.00 10.97
C LYS A 424 13.81 -36.71 11.19
N GLY A 425 14.41 -35.72 11.85
CA GLY A 425 13.81 -34.41 12.06
C GLY A 425 13.55 -33.67 10.74
N PHE A 426 14.49 -33.76 9.81
CA PHE A 426 14.38 -33.17 8.48
C PHE A 426 13.23 -33.79 7.67
N GLU A 427 13.13 -35.12 7.63
CA GLU A 427 12.02 -35.80 6.94
C GLU A 427 10.66 -35.47 7.56
N THR A 428 10.56 -35.40 8.90
CA THR A 428 9.31 -34.95 9.54
C THR A 428 8.95 -33.51 9.19
N GLY A 429 9.95 -32.61 9.16
CA GLY A 429 9.73 -31.22 8.79
C GLY A 429 9.30 -31.06 7.33
N LYS A 430 9.84 -31.91 6.43
CA LYS A 430 9.45 -31.95 5.02
C LYS A 430 7.99 -32.40 4.86
N THR A 431 7.58 -33.46 5.55
CA THR A 431 6.18 -33.93 5.49
C THR A 431 5.19 -32.91 6.05
N ASP A 432 5.57 -32.18 7.11
CA ASP A 432 4.73 -31.13 7.68
C ASP A 432 4.61 -29.93 6.72
N ALA A 433 5.71 -29.54 6.07
CA ALA A 433 5.70 -28.48 5.07
C ALA A 433 4.83 -28.84 3.84
N GLU A 434 4.93 -30.07 3.34
CA GLU A 434 4.10 -30.57 2.24
C GLU A 434 2.60 -30.59 2.62
N GLN A 435 2.26 -30.98 3.85
CA GLN A 435 0.89 -30.93 4.34
C GLN A 435 0.36 -29.50 4.43
N TRP A 436 1.20 -28.55 4.85
CA TRP A 436 0.82 -27.14 4.94
C TRP A 436 0.54 -26.53 3.56
N VAL A 437 1.43 -26.76 2.59
CA VAL A 437 1.23 -26.33 1.19
C VAL A 437 -0.03 -26.94 0.59
N LYS A 438 -0.31 -28.21 0.87
CA LYS A 438 -1.55 -28.86 0.44
C LYS A 438 -2.78 -28.17 1.04
N HIS A 439 -2.75 -27.84 2.33
CA HIS A 439 -3.86 -27.15 2.98
C HIS A 439 -4.10 -25.75 2.40
N GLU A 440 -3.04 -24.98 2.15
CA GLU A 440 -3.12 -23.64 1.54
C GLU A 440 -3.72 -23.70 0.13
N ARG A 441 -3.29 -24.67 -0.69
CA ARG A 441 -3.87 -24.90 -2.03
C ARG A 441 -5.36 -25.27 -1.95
N ASP A 442 -5.73 -26.17 -1.04
CA ASP A 442 -7.13 -26.56 -0.87
C ASP A 442 -7.98 -25.37 -0.38
N GLN A 443 -7.44 -24.49 0.46
CA GLN A 443 -8.09 -23.26 0.88
C GLN A 443 -8.27 -22.28 -0.29
N ALA A 444 -7.22 -22.03 -1.07
CA ALA A 444 -7.27 -21.16 -2.24
C ALA A 444 -8.31 -21.65 -3.27
N TYR A 445 -8.38 -22.97 -3.49
CA TYR A 445 -9.40 -23.58 -4.35
C TYR A 445 -10.83 -23.31 -3.83
N GLN A 446 -11.06 -23.46 -2.52
CA GLN A 446 -12.38 -23.20 -1.91
C GLN A 446 -12.78 -21.72 -2.00
N GLU A 447 -11.84 -20.80 -1.80
CA GLU A 447 -12.06 -19.37 -1.93
C GLU A 447 -12.36 -18.99 -3.39
N GLY A 448 -11.59 -19.52 -4.34
CA GLY A 448 -11.83 -19.36 -5.78
C GLY A 448 -13.20 -19.89 -6.20
N TYR A 449 -13.59 -21.08 -5.72
CA TYR A 449 -14.90 -21.67 -5.99
C TYR A 449 -16.05 -20.80 -5.46
N LYS A 450 -15.93 -20.26 -4.24
CA LYS A 450 -16.94 -19.35 -3.67
C LYS A 450 -17.04 -18.05 -4.46
N LYS A 451 -15.90 -17.49 -4.88
CA LYS A 451 -15.86 -16.28 -5.71
C LYS A 451 -16.54 -16.50 -7.06
N ALA A 452 -16.18 -17.56 -7.78
CA ALA A 452 -16.81 -17.93 -9.05
C ALA A 452 -18.34 -18.14 -8.89
N GLN A 453 -18.78 -18.72 -7.76
CA GLN A 453 -20.21 -18.86 -7.47
C GLN A 453 -20.92 -17.50 -7.24
N LEU A 454 -20.25 -16.53 -6.60
CA LEU A 454 -20.79 -15.19 -6.42
C LEU A 454 -20.86 -14.44 -7.75
N ASP A 455 -19.82 -14.53 -8.57
CA ASP A 455 -19.75 -13.90 -9.90
C ASP A 455 -20.87 -14.44 -10.79
N ALA A 456 -21.03 -15.77 -10.87
CA ALA A 456 -22.11 -16.41 -11.61
C ALA A 456 -23.52 -16.00 -11.12
N LYS A 457 -23.70 -15.80 -9.81
CA LYS A 457 -24.96 -15.27 -9.26
C LYS A 457 -25.21 -13.83 -9.70
N SER A 458 -24.17 -12.99 -9.69
CA SER A 458 -24.29 -11.58 -10.11
C SER A 458 -24.64 -11.46 -11.60
N GLU A 459 -23.99 -12.25 -12.47
CA GLU A 459 -24.31 -12.32 -13.90
C GLU A 459 -25.74 -12.80 -14.14
N MET A 460 -26.19 -13.81 -13.37
CA MET A 460 -27.56 -14.30 -13.47
C MET A 460 -28.59 -13.23 -13.05
N GLU A 461 -28.28 -12.37 -12.07
CA GLU A 461 -29.16 -11.24 -11.71
C GLU A 461 -29.17 -10.14 -12.78
N VAL A 462 -28.03 -9.86 -13.43
CA VAL A 462 -27.96 -8.96 -14.59
C VAL A 462 -28.83 -9.48 -15.74
N LEU A 463 -28.69 -10.76 -16.11
CA LEU A 463 -29.51 -11.39 -17.14
C LEU A 463 -31.01 -11.35 -16.80
N LYS A 464 -31.39 -11.59 -15.54
CA LYS A 464 -32.78 -11.44 -15.09
C LYS A 464 -33.28 -10.00 -15.25
N ALA A 465 -32.46 -9.01 -14.93
CA ALA A 465 -32.82 -7.61 -15.10
C ALA A 465 -33.01 -7.24 -16.57
N GLU A 466 -32.15 -7.72 -17.46
CA GLU A 466 -32.28 -7.54 -18.91
C GLU A 466 -33.56 -8.18 -19.45
N ILE A 467 -33.85 -9.45 -19.09
CA ILE A 467 -35.08 -10.12 -19.48
C ILE A 467 -36.32 -9.33 -19.03
N ARG A 468 -36.32 -8.79 -17.80
CA ARG A 468 -37.42 -7.92 -17.33
C ARG A 468 -37.58 -6.67 -18.17
N ARG A 469 -36.48 -6.01 -18.59
CA ARG A 469 -36.54 -4.85 -19.49
C ARG A 469 -37.13 -5.23 -20.85
N PHE A 470 -36.72 -6.36 -21.42
CA PHE A 470 -37.30 -6.85 -22.69
C PHE A 470 -38.78 -7.18 -22.58
N CYS A 471 -39.22 -7.78 -21.46
CA CYS A 471 -40.64 -8.02 -21.19
C CYS A 471 -41.42 -6.70 -21.09
N ALA A 472 -40.93 -5.72 -20.31
CA ALA A 472 -41.57 -4.42 -20.17
C ALA A 472 -41.66 -3.65 -21.51
N PHE A 473 -40.60 -3.73 -22.33
CA PHE A 473 -40.60 -3.17 -23.68
C PHE A 473 -41.68 -3.81 -24.57
N ARG A 474 -41.80 -5.14 -24.51
CA ARG A 474 -42.82 -5.87 -25.28
C ARG A 474 -44.24 -5.52 -24.82
N GLU A 475 -44.48 -5.43 -23.52
CA GLU A 475 -45.78 -5.03 -22.95
C GLU A 475 -46.16 -3.60 -23.37
N SER A 476 -45.21 -2.67 -23.36
CA SER A 476 -45.42 -1.31 -23.87
C SER A 476 -45.77 -1.31 -25.36
N GLY A 477 -45.13 -2.15 -26.17
CA GLY A 477 -45.42 -2.27 -27.60
C GLY A 477 -46.82 -2.81 -27.90
N VAL A 478 -47.32 -3.76 -27.08
CA VAL A 478 -48.68 -4.29 -27.18
C VAL A 478 -49.73 -3.22 -26.83
N HIS A 479 -49.50 -2.43 -25.78
CA HIS A 479 -50.38 -1.32 -25.42
C HIS A 479 -50.51 -0.26 -26.52
N CYS A 480 -49.44 0.00 -27.30
CA CYS A 480 -49.51 0.89 -28.44
C CYS A 480 -50.33 0.32 -29.62
N ALA A 481 -50.38 -1.01 -29.78
CA ALA A 481 -51.13 -1.64 -30.86
C ALA A 481 -52.65 -1.71 -30.56
N ASP A 482 -53.05 -1.92 -29.30
CA ASP A 482 -54.46 -2.03 -28.90
C ASP A 482 -55.21 -0.68 -28.91
N HIS A 483 -54.51 0.45 -29.05
CA HIS A 483 -55.13 1.77 -29.28
C HIS A 483 -55.46 2.06 -30.75
N ILE A 484 -55.16 1.13 -31.67
CA ILE A 484 -55.57 1.19 -33.07
C ILE A 484 -56.78 0.28 -33.28
N ASP A 485 -57.84 0.47 -32.52
CA ASP A 485 -59.09 -0.26 -32.71
C ASP A 485 -60.23 0.68 -33.12
N GLY A 486 -60.53 0.64 -34.43
CA GLY A 486 -61.88 0.30 -34.88
C GLY A 486 -62.89 1.41 -35.17
N ASN A 487 -62.57 2.71 -35.06
CA ASN A 487 -63.60 3.75 -35.26
C ASN A 487 -63.30 4.82 -36.34
N ALA A 488 -62.52 4.46 -37.36
CA ALA A 488 -62.25 5.33 -38.51
C ALA A 488 -62.79 4.70 -39.81
N GLU A 489 -64.10 4.47 -39.89
CA GLU A 489 -64.80 4.52 -41.18
C GLU A 489 -64.95 6.00 -41.59
N GLY A 490 -63.84 6.61 -42.00
CA GLY A 490 -63.80 7.93 -42.62
C GLY A 490 -63.31 7.80 -44.06
N PRO A 491 -63.98 8.43 -45.04
CA PRO A 491 -63.71 8.17 -46.45
C PRO A 491 -62.29 8.62 -46.81
N LEU A 492 -61.55 7.69 -47.40
CA LEU A 492 -60.22 7.87 -47.97
C LEU A 492 -60.19 9.06 -48.94
N ASP A 493 -59.61 10.17 -48.48
CA ASP A 493 -59.15 11.24 -49.36
C ASP A 493 -57.65 11.04 -49.62
N ASN A 494 -57.33 10.81 -50.89
CA ASN A 494 -56.01 10.41 -51.40
C ASN A 494 -55.04 11.60 -51.46
N SER A 495 -54.69 12.18 -50.30
CA SER A 495 -53.69 13.26 -50.22
C SER A 495 -52.45 12.78 -49.49
N LEU A 496 -51.62 12.01 -50.21
CA LEU A 496 -50.38 11.39 -49.71
C LEU A 496 -49.12 12.26 -49.94
N ASP A 497 -49.29 13.54 -50.31
CA ASP A 497 -48.17 14.42 -50.71
C ASP A 497 -47.82 15.51 -49.68
N LYS A 498 -48.40 15.51 -48.48
CA LYS A 498 -48.14 16.54 -47.46
C LYS A 498 -47.98 15.98 -46.05
N ILE A 499 -47.02 15.09 -45.87
CA ILE A 499 -46.37 14.92 -44.56
C ILE A 499 -44.98 15.51 -44.70
N SER A 500 -44.89 16.83 -44.49
CA SER A 500 -43.60 17.48 -44.27
C SER A 500 -43.07 16.97 -42.93
N LEU A 501 -42.10 16.07 -43.02
CA LEU A 501 -41.17 15.70 -41.96
C LEU A 501 -40.46 16.97 -41.46
N ALA A 502 -41.08 17.64 -40.49
CA ALA A 502 -40.39 18.60 -39.66
C ALA A 502 -39.59 17.83 -38.61
N GLU A 503 -38.31 18.19 -38.53
CA GLU A 503 -37.33 17.80 -37.52
C GLU A 503 -36.81 16.35 -37.53
N GLY A 504 -35.60 16.21 -38.07
CA GLY A 504 -34.83 14.99 -38.11
C GLY A 504 -34.27 14.58 -36.75
N SER A 505 -35.13 14.02 -35.90
CA SER A 505 -34.67 13.09 -34.88
C SER A 505 -34.33 11.78 -35.56
N ALA A 506 -33.04 11.52 -35.76
CA ALA A 506 -32.56 10.21 -36.19
C ALA A 506 -33.08 9.17 -35.18
N LEU A 507 -34.05 8.36 -35.59
CA LEU A 507 -34.48 7.16 -34.87
C LEU A 507 -33.34 6.15 -34.93
N CYS A 508 -32.31 6.36 -34.10
CA CYS A 508 -31.31 5.35 -33.80
C CYS A 508 -32.01 4.23 -33.05
N SER A 509 -32.31 3.16 -33.79
CA SER A 509 -32.75 1.88 -33.24
C SER A 509 -31.67 1.39 -32.26
N PRO A 510 -32.01 1.10 -30.98
CA PRO A 510 -31.02 0.67 -29.98
C PRO A 510 -30.41 -0.72 -30.21
N THR A 511 -30.75 -1.39 -31.31
CA THR A 511 -30.36 -2.78 -31.59
C THR A 511 -29.19 -2.91 -32.58
N SER A 512 -28.58 -1.81 -33.04
CA SER A 512 -27.46 -1.86 -34.01
C SER A 512 -26.09 -2.23 -33.42
N SER A 513 -25.97 -2.52 -32.12
CA SER A 513 -24.68 -2.79 -31.47
C SER A 513 -24.48 -4.24 -31.04
N VAL A 514 -25.11 -5.20 -31.72
CA VAL A 514 -24.63 -6.59 -31.68
C VAL A 514 -23.61 -6.75 -32.81
N SER A 515 -22.36 -6.45 -32.47
CA SER A 515 -21.20 -6.76 -33.30
C SER A 515 -21.16 -8.26 -33.52
N ILE A 516 -21.66 -8.71 -34.67
CA ILE A 516 -21.43 -10.04 -35.20
C ILE A 516 -19.93 -10.11 -35.54
N PHE A 517 -19.14 -10.68 -34.64
CA PHE A 517 -17.81 -11.21 -34.98
C PHE A 517 -18.03 -12.44 -35.87
N THR A 518 -18.18 -12.22 -37.17
CA THR A 518 -17.82 -13.24 -38.15
C THR A 518 -16.30 -13.27 -38.21
N ASP A 519 -15.71 -14.23 -37.50
CA ASP A 519 -14.39 -14.76 -37.76
C ASP A 519 -14.35 -15.28 -39.21
N ASN A 520 -13.92 -14.39 -40.11
CA ASN A 520 -13.63 -14.75 -41.48
C ASN A 520 -12.11 -14.88 -41.58
N GLY A 521 -11.65 -16.11 -41.33
CA GLY A 521 -10.28 -16.52 -41.55
C GLY A 521 -9.83 -16.17 -42.97
N LYS A 522 -8.76 -15.38 -43.04
CA LYS A 522 -7.81 -15.38 -44.15
C LYS A 522 -6.42 -15.11 -43.60
N SER A 523 -5.73 -16.22 -43.40
CA SER A 523 -4.28 -16.38 -43.47
C SER A 523 -3.67 -15.51 -44.56
N ASP A 524 -2.65 -14.73 -44.20
CA ASP A 524 -1.35 -14.63 -44.91
C ASP A 524 -0.52 -13.49 -44.31
N SER A 525 0.46 -13.83 -43.46
CA SER A 525 1.71 -13.06 -43.37
C SER A 525 2.77 -13.83 -42.58
N SER A 526 3.75 -14.31 -43.33
CA SER A 526 5.05 -14.79 -42.88
C SER A 526 5.90 -13.66 -42.29
N CYS A 527 6.38 -13.77 -41.04
CA CYS A 527 7.78 -13.42 -40.70
C CYS A 527 8.15 -13.65 -39.23
N SER A 528 9.37 -14.17 -39.09
CA SER A 528 10.32 -14.24 -37.96
C SER A 528 9.94 -14.95 -36.65
N GLU A 529 10.64 -16.05 -36.45
CA GLU A 529 10.84 -16.81 -35.22
C GLU A 529 11.27 -15.94 -34.03
N PHE A 530 10.55 -16.06 -32.92
CA PHE A 530 11.05 -15.90 -31.55
C PHE A 530 10.38 -16.95 -30.64
N PRO A 531 11.06 -17.42 -29.58
CA PRO A 531 10.72 -18.67 -28.92
C PRO A 531 9.49 -18.52 -28.02
N LYS A 532 8.63 -19.53 -28.12
CA LYS A 532 7.41 -19.76 -27.33
C LYS A 532 7.69 -19.64 -25.83
N SER A 533 7.15 -18.62 -25.18
CA SER A 533 6.85 -18.68 -23.75
C SER A 533 5.53 -19.40 -23.57
N THR A 534 5.60 -20.47 -22.79
CA THR A 534 4.56 -21.38 -22.37
C THR A 534 3.29 -20.65 -21.93
N ASP A 535 2.20 -20.92 -22.63
CA ASP A 535 0.86 -20.45 -22.35
C ASP A 535 0.20 -21.45 -21.37
N ASP A 536 0.35 -21.18 -20.07
CA ASP A 536 -0.09 -22.01 -18.95
C ASP A 536 -1.52 -21.64 -18.50
N TRP A 537 -2.46 -21.53 -19.45
CA TRP A 537 -3.89 -21.33 -19.15
C TRP A 537 -4.66 -22.65 -19.03
N GLY A 538 -3.97 -23.71 -18.60
CA GLY A 538 -4.43 -25.08 -18.73
C GLY A 538 -4.61 -25.87 -17.43
N GLU A 539 -4.69 -25.26 -16.25
CA GLU A 539 -5.13 -25.95 -15.03
C GLU A 539 -5.92 -24.98 -14.12
N TRP A 540 -7.24 -24.97 -14.28
CA TRP A 540 -8.22 -24.53 -13.28
C TRP A 540 -9.32 -25.59 -13.15
#